data_AF-A0AAD7HLV5-F1
#
_entry.id   AF-A0AAD7HLV5-F1
#
_cell.length_a   1.000
_cell.length_b   1.000
_cell.length_c   1.000
_cell.angle_alpha   90.00
_cell.angle_beta   90.00
_cell.angle_gamma   90.00
#
_symmetry.space_group_name_H-M   'P 1'
#
loop_
_entity.id
_entity.type
_entity.pdbx_description
1 polymer ?
#
loop_
_entity_poly.entity_id
_entity_poly.type
_entity_poly.pdbx_seq_one_letter_code
_entity_poly.pdbx_strand_id
1 'polypeptide(L)'
;MDAPSAGVFWNEIKKLADPKPAPVSVSADSLKDVFETRLKPAEVLPTQFDSIQHDINKILCTLLPEETEDSTPEGFFSRKWDAKDMGRLKDHLRKHSLDSSSGEDQTTYAELLEIPNEDLAHLCNQCTALGDAPTIWLIYRLIALESCFLKALTILIHWRIFDWAEARRLIPPGQNGFRPGYRTNNNPFILRCLKEWARAHGYTLYVACVDFTNAFPSTDQPTLWLKLFRMGMGGKIFD
;
A
#
# COMPACT_ATOMS: atom_id res chain seq x y z
N MET A 1 -38.05 2.46 11.84
CA MET A 1 -36.79 1.70 11.63
C MET A 1 -35.70 2.60 12.21
N ASP A 2 -35.52 2.54 13.52
CA ASP A 2 -34.69 3.50 14.24
C ASP A 2 -33.30 2.90 14.43
N ALA A 3 -32.50 2.96 13.37
CA ALA A 3 -31.12 2.53 13.45
C ALA A 3 -30.30 3.60 14.21
N PRO A 4 -29.48 3.22 15.20
CA PRO A 4 -28.71 4.15 16.03
C PRO A 4 -27.63 4.92 15.26
N SER A 5 -27.32 4.52 14.02
CA SER A 5 -26.53 5.31 13.07
C SER A 5 -26.84 4.89 11.64
N ALA A 6 -26.51 5.76 10.68
CA ALA A 6 -26.59 5.42 9.26
C ALA A 6 -25.77 4.18 8.90
N GLY A 7 -24.64 3.92 9.58
CA GLY A 7 -23.83 2.72 9.35
C GLY A 7 -24.55 1.43 9.76
N VAL A 8 -25.23 1.46 10.91
CA VAL A 8 -26.03 0.32 11.39
C VAL A 8 -27.22 0.08 10.46
N PHE A 9 -27.89 1.14 10.01
CA PHE A 9 -28.97 1.04 9.04
C PHE A 9 -28.53 0.31 7.75
N TRP A 10 -27.44 0.77 7.14
CA TRP A 10 -26.95 0.17 5.90
C TRP A 10 -26.44 -1.27 6.09
N ASN A 11 -25.87 -1.60 7.25
CA ASN A 11 -25.49 -2.97 7.56
C ASN A 11 -26.70 -3.90 7.64
N GLU A 12 -27.79 -3.48 8.30
CA GLU A 12 -29.01 -4.28 8.40
C GLU A 12 -29.73 -4.42 7.06
N ILE A 13 -29.83 -3.34 6.28
CA ILE A 13 -30.35 -3.39 4.90
C ILE A 13 -29.53 -4.38 4.05
N LYS A 14 -28.20 -4.35 4.14
CA LYS A 14 -27.32 -5.23 3.36
C LYS A 14 -27.50 -6.70 3.73
N LYS A 15 -27.69 -7.02 5.02
CA LYS A 15 -27.99 -8.38 5.47
C LYS A 15 -29.32 -8.91 4.91
N LEU A 16 -30.32 -8.03 4.80
CA LEU A 16 -31.67 -8.38 4.33
C LEU A 16 -31.77 -8.46 2.80
N ALA A 17 -31.08 -7.57 2.09
CA ALA A 17 -31.23 -7.42 0.65
C ALA A 17 -30.26 -8.29 -0.17
N ASP A 18 -29.15 -8.74 0.43
CA ASP A 18 -28.05 -9.37 -0.29
C ASP A 18 -27.55 -10.60 0.49
N PRO A 19 -28.25 -11.75 0.42
CA PRO A 19 -27.78 -12.97 1.05
C PRO A 19 -26.45 -13.35 0.41
N LYS A 20 -25.36 -13.07 1.12
CA LYS A 20 -23.99 -13.30 0.67
C LYS A 20 -23.90 -14.78 0.26
N PRO A 21 -23.64 -15.11 -1.01
CA PRO A 21 -23.53 -16.50 -1.43
C PRO A 21 -22.50 -17.20 -0.57
N ALA A 22 -22.75 -18.46 -0.21
CA ALA A 22 -21.75 -19.25 0.48
C ALA A 22 -20.47 -19.25 -0.36
N PRO A 23 -19.30 -18.94 0.24
CA PRO A 23 -18.06 -18.89 -0.51
C PRO A 23 -17.80 -20.28 -1.12
N VAL A 24 -17.58 -20.33 -2.44
CA VAL A 24 -17.18 -21.56 -3.12
C VAL A 24 -15.77 -21.90 -2.64
N SER A 25 -15.63 -23.02 -1.95
CA SER A 25 -14.33 -23.52 -1.51
C SER A 25 -13.56 -24.03 -2.72
N VAL A 26 -12.52 -23.31 -3.12
CA VAL A 26 -11.58 -23.68 -4.18
C VAL A 26 -10.23 -24.01 -3.54
N SER A 27 -9.53 -25.03 -4.04
CA SER A 27 -8.20 -25.37 -3.53
C SER A 27 -7.16 -24.34 -3.99
N ALA A 28 -6.08 -24.16 -3.23
CA ALA A 28 -4.98 -23.28 -3.64
C ALA A 28 -4.41 -23.69 -5.01
N ASP A 29 -4.27 -25.00 -5.25
CA ASP A 29 -3.80 -25.54 -6.53
C ASP A 29 -4.71 -25.15 -7.70
N SER A 30 -6.04 -25.13 -7.49
CA SER A 30 -6.99 -24.76 -8.54
C SER A 30 -6.90 -23.29 -8.97
N LEU A 31 -6.30 -22.43 -8.15
CA LEU A 31 -6.08 -21.02 -8.46
C LEU A 31 -4.64 -20.72 -8.88
N LYS A 32 -3.72 -21.70 -8.80
CA LYS A 32 -2.29 -21.51 -9.03
C LYS A 32 -1.99 -20.86 -10.38
N ASP A 33 -2.53 -21.41 -11.47
CA ASP A 33 -2.27 -20.91 -12.82
C ASP A 33 -2.76 -19.47 -13.02
N VAL A 34 -3.91 -19.14 -12.43
CA VAL A 34 -4.48 -17.78 -12.46
C VAL A 34 -3.58 -16.81 -11.71
N PHE A 35 -3.10 -17.18 -10.52
CA PHE A 35 -2.20 -16.34 -9.73
C PHE A 35 -0.84 -16.20 -10.38
N GLU A 36 -0.22 -17.28 -10.85
CA GLU A 36 1.07 -17.23 -11.53
C GLU A 36 1.03 -16.33 -12.77
N THR A 37 -0.03 -16.41 -13.56
CA THR A 37 -0.21 -15.56 -14.75
C THR A 37 -0.33 -14.08 -14.37
N ARG A 38 -0.96 -13.77 -13.24
CA ARG A 38 -1.09 -12.38 -12.77
C ARG A 38 0.18 -11.85 -12.12
N LEU A 39 0.93 -12.70 -11.45
CA LEU A 39 2.14 -12.34 -10.72
C LEU A 39 3.37 -12.20 -11.62
N LYS A 40 3.42 -12.93 -12.75
CA LYS A 40 4.53 -12.83 -13.69
C LYS A 40 4.42 -11.55 -14.53
N PRO A 41 5.46 -10.70 -14.55
CA PRO A 41 5.52 -9.56 -15.46
C PRO A 41 5.44 -10.02 -16.92
N ALA A 42 4.98 -9.16 -17.82
CA ALA A 42 4.96 -9.47 -19.25
C ALA A 42 6.39 -9.67 -19.77
N GLU A 43 6.65 -10.81 -20.42
CA GLU A 43 7.98 -11.13 -20.98
C GLU A 43 8.39 -10.20 -22.13
N VAL A 44 7.40 -9.66 -22.85
CA VAL A 44 7.61 -8.76 -23.98
C VAL A 44 6.92 -7.43 -23.70
N LEU A 45 7.68 -6.35 -23.75
CA LEU A 45 7.15 -5.00 -23.60
C LEU A 45 6.30 -4.61 -24.83
N PRO A 46 5.18 -3.88 -24.64
CA PRO A 46 4.39 -3.38 -25.77
C PRO A 46 5.22 -2.48 -26.69
N THR A 47 4.92 -2.48 -27.99
CA THR A 47 5.66 -1.67 -28.98
C THR A 47 5.53 -0.17 -28.77
N GLN A 48 4.49 0.28 -28.08
CA GLN A 48 4.31 1.68 -27.69
C GLN A 48 5.16 2.09 -26.47
N PHE A 49 5.80 1.12 -25.81
CA PHE A 49 6.64 1.36 -24.65
C PHE A 49 8.03 1.84 -25.09
N ASP A 50 8.58 2.83 -24.40
CA ASP A 50 9.93 3.33 -24.67
C ASP A 50 10.97 2.36 -24.09
N SER A 51 11.39 1.40 -24.92
CA SER A 51 12.39 0.40 -24.54
C SER A 51 13.76 1.00 -24.22
N ILE A 52 14.13 2.11 -24.88
CA ILE A 52 15.41 2.77 -24.65
C ILE A 52 15.42 3.39 -23.25
N GLN A 53 14.36 4.12 -22.90
CA GLN A 53 14.26 4.69 -21.55
C GLN A 53 14.17 3.61 -20.47
N HIS A 54 13.53 2.48 -20.76
CA HIS A 54 13.48 1.33 -19.86
C HIS A 54 14.87 0.78 -19.54
N ASP A 55 15.68 0.55 -20.58
CA ASP A 55 17.05 0.05 -20.43
C ASP A 55 17.96 1.06 -19.70
N ILE A 56 17.80 2.35 -20.01
CA ILE A 56 18.49 3.44 -19.29
C ILE A 56 18.14 3.41 -17.81
N ASN A 57 16.85 3.26 -17.44
CA ASN A 57 16.43 3.23 -16.04
C ASN A 57 17.04 2.04 -15.30
N LYS A 58 17.13 0.87 -15.93
CA LYS A 58 17.81 -0.30 -15.35
C LYS A 58 19.28 -0.01 -15.05
N ILE A 59 20.01 0.52 -16.02
CA ILE A 59 21.43 0.86 -15.85
C ILE A 59 21.60 1.90 -14.75
N LEU A 60 20.81 2.98 -14.77
CA LEU A 60 20.91 4.04 -13.76
C LEU A 60 20.54 3.56 -12.36
N CYS A 61 19.58 2.64 -12.23
CA CYS A 61 19.23 2.04 -10.94
C CYS A 61 20.39 1.23 -10.35
N THR A 62 21.17 0.53 -11.17
CA THR A 62 22.37 -0.19 -10.69
C THR A 62 23.52 0.73 -10.29
N LEU A 63 23.46 2.01 -10.64
CA LEU A 63 24.43 3.02 -10.28
C LEU A 63 24.03 3.82 -9.03
N LEU A 64 22.88 3.49 -8.41
CA LEU A 64 22.52 4.07 -7.12
C LEU A 64 23.55 3.64 -6.06
N PRO A 65 23.91 4.53 -5.10
CA PRO A 65 24.78 4.16 -3.99
C PRO A 65 24.17 3.00 -3.18
N GLU A 66 25.04 2.13 -2.63
CA GLU A 66 24.60 1.06 -1.72
C GLU A 66 24.00 1.60 -0.42
N GLU A 67 24.48 2.75 0.05
CA GLU A 67 23.91 3.47 1.18
C GLU A 67 23.56 4.89 0.72
N THR A 68 22.28 5.25 0.82
CA THR A 68 21.81 6.59 0.46
C THR A 68 21.66 7.47 1.69
N GLU A 69 21.77 8.79 1.49
CA GLU A 69 21.62 9.76 2.57
C GLU A 69 20.20 10.33 2.61
N ASP A 70 19.61 10.36 3.81
CA ASP A 70 18.37 11.08 4.05
C ASP A 70 18.65 12.58 4.17
N SER A 71 18.43 13.29 3.08
CA SER A 71 18.59 14.76 3.02
C SER A 71 17.39 15.54 3.59
N THR A 72 16.35 14.85 4.10
CA THR A 72 15.17 15.52 4.64
C THR A 72 15.46 16.09 6.04
N PRO A 73 15.17 17.38 6.31
CA PRO A 73 15.34 17.98 7.64
C PRO A 73 14.58 17.25 8.76
N GLU A 74 13.46 16.61 8.41
CA GLU A 74 12.61 15.86 9.33
C GLU A 74 13.16 14.46 9.67
N GLY A 75 14.13 13.97 8.88
CA GLY A 75 14.68 12.62 9.02
C GLY A 75 13.66 11.53 8.69
N PHE A 76 12.82 11.73 7.66
CA PHE A 76 11.73 10.80 7.33
C PHE A 76 12.23 9.36 7.14
N PHE A 77 13.41 9.15 6.59
CA PHE A 77 13.90 7.83 6.21
C PHE A 77 15.04 7.33 7.10
N SER A 78 15.62 8.20 7.92
CA SER A 78 16.78 7.91 8.78
C SER A 78 16.46 7.90 10.29
N ARG A 79 15.37 8.55 10.73
CA ARG A 79 15.00 8.60 12.14
C ARG A 79 14.78 7.19 12.70
N LYS A 80 15.13 6.94 13.95
CA LYS A 80 14.81 5.67 14.63
C LYS A 80 13.33 5.57 15.02
N TRP A 81 12.82 4.36 15.08
CA TRP A 81 11.51 4.07 15.67
C TRP A 81 11.58 4.25 17.19
N ASP A 82 10.56 4.86 17.77
CA ASP A 82 10.45 5.04 19.23
C ASP A 82 9.19 4.38 19.82
N ALA A 83 9.07 4.41 21.15
CA ALA A 83 7.91 3.83 21.83
C ALA A 83 6.58 4.54 21.51
N LYS A 84 6.61 5.79 21.03
CA LYS A 84 5.41 6.51 20.60
C LYS A 84 4.94 6.01 19.25
N ASP A 85 5.86 5.75 18.32
CA ASP A 85 5.58 5.09 17.05
C ASP A 85 4.91 3.73 17.29
N MET A 86 5.45 2.92 18.21
CA MET A 86 4.85 1.63 18.58
C MET A 86 3.49 1.78 19.24
N GLY A 87 3.30 2.78 20.11
CA GLY A 87 2.00 3.08 20.69
C GLY A 87 0.94 3.38 19.63
N ARG A 88 1.27 4.26 18.67
CA ARG A 88 0.42 4.59 17.52
C ARG A 88 0.11 3.36 16.66
N LEU A 89 1.10 2.51 16.40
CA LEU A 89 0.95 1.26 15.67
C LEU A 89 -0.05 0.34 16.39
N LYS A 90 0.12 0.10 17.68
CA LYS A 90 -0.78 -0.76 18.45
C LYS A 90 -2.22 -0.25 18.47
N ASP A 91 -2.41 1.06 18.61
CA ASP A 91 -3.74 1.68 18.56
C ASP A 91 -4.41 1.50 17.19
N HIS A 92 -3.62 1.61 16.11
CA HIS A 92 -4.10 1.30 14.76
C HIS A 92 -4.53 -0.16 14.63
N LEU A 93 -3.67 -1.10 15.07
CA LEU A 93 -3.94 -2.54 14.98
C LEU A 93 -5.19 -2.96 15.76
N ARG A 94 -5.37 -2.42 16.98
CA ARG A 94 -6.59 -2.66 17.79
C ARG A 94 -7.87 -2.24 17.07
N LYS A 95 -7.80 -1.16 16.29
CA LYS A 95 -8.98 -0.59 15.63
C LYS A 95 -9.31 -1.27 14.31
N HIS A 96 -8.31 -1.81 13.61
CA HIS A 96 -8.44 -2.17 12.19
C HIS A 96 -8.04 -3.61 11.84
N SER A 97 -7.34 -4.33 12.73
CA SER A 97 -6.57 -5.51 12.30
C SER A 97 -6.73 -6.75 13.18
N LEU A 98 -7.49 -6.70 14.28
CA LEU A 98 -7.58 -7.83 15.23
C LEU A 98 -8.08 -9.15 14.61
N ASP A 99 -8.98 -9.09 13.64
CA ASP A 99 -9.53 -10.28 12.97
C ASP A 99 -8.73 -10.70 11.72
N SER A 100 -7.50 -10.19 11.56
CA SER A 100 -6.66 -10.50 10.40
C SER A 100 -6.04 -11.90 10.50
N SER A 101 -5.88 -12.57 9.37
CA SER A 101 -5.22 -13.88 9.29
C SER A 101 -3.71 -13.76 9.45
N SER A 102 -3.13 -14.74 10.17
CA SER A 102 -1.68 -14.87 10.37
C SER A 102 -0.94 -15.32 9.11
N GLY A 103 0.36 -15.02 9.06
CA GLY A 103 1.28 -15.56 8.06
C GLY A 103 1.64 -17.02 8.31
N GLU A 104 2.62 -17.53 7.56
CA GLU A 104 3.16 -18.90 7.73
C GLU A 104 3.80 -19.12 9.11
N ASP A 105 4.33 -18.04 9.70
CA ASP A 105 4.90 -18.02 11.05
C ASP A 105 3.84 -18.17 12.16
N GLN A 106 2.55 -18.16 11.80
CA GLN A 106 1.40 -18.25 12.71
C GLN A 106 1.34 -17.13 13.75
N THR A 107 2.13 -16.07 13.58
CA THR A 107 2.13 -14.95 14.52
C THR A 107 0.86 -14.14 14.35
N THR A 108 0.32 -13.68 15.47
CA THR A 108 -0.92 -12.89 15.50
C THR A 108 -0.68 -11.47 15.99
N TYR A 109 -1.60 -10.56 15.68
CA TYR A 109 -1.55 -9.22 16.25
C TYR A 109 -1.76 -9.23 17.77
N ALA A 110 -2.38 -10.26 18.36
CA ALA A 110 -2.50 -10.38 19.81
C ALA A 110 -1.12 -10.49 20.48
N GLU A 111 -0.26 -11.37 19.96
CA GLU A 111 1.11 -11.54 20.45
C GLU A 111 1.93 -10.25 20.28
N LEU A 112 1.80 -9.57 19.13
CA LEU A 112 2.46 -8.28 18.91
C LEU A 112 1.99 -7.21 19.91
N LEU A 113 0.70 -7.18 20.25
CA LEU A 113 0.13 -6.22 21.20
C LEU A 113 0.65 -6.43 22.63
N GLU A 114 1.09 -7.64 22.99
CA GLU A 114 1.65 -7.95 24.31
C GLU A 114 3.09 -7.48 24.49
N ILE A 115 3.90 -7.42 23.42
CA ILE A 115 5.32 -7.06 23.50
C ILE A 115 5.48 -5.59 23.93
N PRO A 116 6.30 -5.22 24.93
CA PRO A 116 6.51 -3.84 25.32
C PRO A 116 6.92 -2.92 24.14
N ASN A 117 6.47 -1.67 24.17
CA ASN A 117 6.72 -0.73 23.06
C ASN A 117 8.23 -0.48 22.82
N GLU A 118 9.04 -0.46 23.87
CA GLU A 118 10.49 -0.29 23.73
C GLU A 118 11.15 -1.49 23.04
N ASP A 119 10.70 -2.70 23.35
CA ASP A 119 11.22 -3.93 22.76
C ASP A 119 10.83 -4.04 21.28
N LEU A 120 9.58 -3.69 20.94
CA LEU A 120 9.16 -3.59 19.53
C LEU A 120 9.94 -2.52 18.78
N ALA A 121 10.16 -1.35 19.37
CA ALA A 121 10.96 -0.30 18.75
C ALA A 121 12.40 -0.76 18.53
N HIS A 122 12.99 -1.47 19.51
CA HIS A 122 14.32 -2.06 19.37
C HIS A 122 14.38 -3.04 18.20
N LEU A 123 13.43 -3.97 18.12
CA LEU A 123 13.32 -4.94 17.03
C LEU A 123 13.19 -4.27 15.65
N CYS A 124 12.27 -3.31 15.51
CA CYS A 124 12.11 -2.57 14.25
C CYS A 124 13.38 -1.80 13.87
N ASN A 125 14.08 -1.20 14.84
CA ASN A 125 15.33 -0.50 14.60
C ASN A 125 16.47 -1.45 14.18
N GLN A 126 16.52 -2.65 14.73
CA GLN A 126 17.47 -3.68 14.29
C GLN A 126 17.20 -4.09 12.84
N CYS A 127 15.94 -4.35 12.49
CA CYS A 127 15.55 -4.66 11.11
C CYS A 127 15.95 -3.56 10.13
N THR A 128 15.60 -2.30 10.44
CA THR A 128 15.97 -1.15 9.59
C THR A 128 17.48 -0.93 9.52
N ALA A 129 18.23 -1.15 10.59
CA ALA A 129 19.69 -0.98 10.58
C ALA A 129 20.39 -2.05 9.73
N LEU A 130 19.85 -3.27 9.71
CA LEU A 130 20.40 -4.39 8.94
C LEU A 130 19.90 -4.42 7.49
N GLY A 131 18.85 -3.67 7.15
CA GLY A 131 18.17 -3.78 5.85
C GLY A 131 17.50 -5.15 5.66
N ASP A 132 17.15 -5.84 6.74
CA ASP A 132 16.66 -7.21 6.70
C ASP A 132 15.61 -7.49 7.80
N ALA A 133 14.85 -8.56 7.61
CA ALA A 133 13.88 -9.06 8.57
C ALA A 133 14.10 -10.56 8.82
N PRO A 134 13.69 -11.11 9.97
CA PRO A 134 13.73 -12.54 10.22
C PRO A 134 13.18 -13.33 9.03
N THR A 135 13.96 -14.29 8.51
CA THR A 135 13.65 -15.00 7.26
C THR A 135 12.25 -15.61 7.26
N ILE A 136 11.79 -16.11 8.42
CA ILE A 136 10.45 -16.67 8.60
C ILE A 136 9.33 -15.66 8.30
N TRP A 137 9.57 -14.36 8.51
CA TRP A 137 8.61 -13.31 8.18
C TRP A 137 8.49 -13.04 6.69
N LEU A 138 9.55 -13.34 5.93
CA LEU A 138 9.65 -13.13 4.48
C LEU A 138 9.14 -14.33 3.68
N ILE A 139 8.60 -15.37 4.33
CA ILE A 139 8.00 -16.51 3.64
C ILE A 139 6.56 -16.14 3.23
N TYR A 140 6.35 -15.96 1.93
CA TYR A 140 5.04 -15.68 1.35
C TYR A 140 4.38 -16.97 0.83
N ARG A 141 3.12 -17.20 1.22
CA ARG A 141 2.23 -18.15 0.51
C ARG A 141 1.68 -17.53 -0.77
N LEU A 142 1.23 -18.35 -1.71
CA LEU A 142 0.56 -17.96 -2.98
C LEU A 142 -0.60 -16.94 -2.82
N ILE A 143 -1.13 -16.75 -1.60
CA ILE A 143 -2.23 -15.83 -1.26
C ILE A 143 -1.71 -14.52 -0.61
N ALA A 144 -0.40 -14.26 -0.61
CA ALA A 144 0.22 -13.06 -0.03
C ALA A 144 -0.11 -12.84 1.47
N LEU A 145 -0.18 -13.91 2.26
CA LEU A 145 -0.30 -13.80 3.72
C LEU A 145 1.09 -13.59 4.34
N GLU A 146 1.41 -12.32 4.59
CA GLU A 146 2.61 -11.90 5.32
C GLU A 146 2.48 -12.13 6.83
N SER A 147 3.63 -12.29 7.49
CA SER A 147 3.76 -12.23 8.95
C SER A 147 3.11 -10.96 9.52
N CYS A 148 2.46 -11.07 10.68
CA CYS A 148 1.89 -9.91 11.36
C CYS A 148 2.95 -8.88 11.76
N PHE A 149 4.18 -9.33 12.06
CA PHE A 149 5.30 -8.44 12.36
C PHE A 149 5.78 -7.70 11.12
N LEU A 150 5.87 -8.39 9.97
CA LEU A 150 6.23 -7.75 8.71
C LEU A 150 5.20 -6.70 8.31
N LYS A 151 3.91 -7.04 8.39
CA LYS A 151 2.81 -6.08 8.15
C LYS A 151 2.88 -4.87 9.08
N ALA A 152 3.21 -5.08 10.34
CA ALA A 152 3.36 -4.00 11.30
C ALA A 152 4.52 -3.06 10.95
N LEU A 153 5.67 -3.63 10.55
CA LEU A 153 6.81 -2.84 10.08
C LEU A 153 6.50 -2.10 8.78
N THR A 154 5.81 -2.73 7.82
CA THR A 154 5.43 -2.07 6.56
C THR A 154 4.41 -0.95 6.77
N ILE A 155 3.52 -1.05 7.77
CA ILE A 155 2.64 0.07 8.19
C ILE A 155 3.47 1.26 8.69
N LEU A 156 4.49 1.02 9.52
CA LEU A 156 5.37 2.07 10.04
C LEU A 156 6.13 2.77 8.90
N ILE A 157 6.72 1.99 7.99
CA ILE A 157 7.40 2.49 6.79
C ILE A 157 6.43 3.29 5.92
N HIS A 158 5.23 2.75 5.68
CA HIS A 158 4.19 3.42 4.91
C HIS A 158 3.84 4.79 5.49
N TRP A 159 3.68 4.91 6.81
CA TRP A 159 3.39 6.21 7.43
C TRP A 159 4.50 7.22 7.20
N ARG A 160 5.78 6.81 7.25
CA ARG A 160 6.89 7.72 6.98
C ARG A 160 6.93 8.19 5.52
N ILE A 161 6.75 7.28 4.59
CA ILE A 161 6.67 7.61 3.16
C ILE A 161 5.46 8.53 2.91
N PHE A 162 4.33 8.27 3.55
CA PHE A 162 3.13 9.09 3.42
C PHE A 162 3.35 10.50 3.98
N ASP A 163 3.89 10.62 5.20
CA ASP A 163 4.15 11.91 5.84
C ASP A 163 5.15 12.73 5.00
N TRP A 164 6.18 12.09 4.44
CA TRP A 164 7.09 12.72 3.46
C TRP A 164 6.35 13.19 2.20
N ALA A 165 5.52 12.34 1.61
CA ALA A 165 4.81 12.65 0.37
C ALA A 165 3.82 13.81 0.54
N GLU A 166 3.14 13.90 1.68
CA GLU A 166 2.28 15.04 2.02
C GLU A 166 3.11 16.31 2.31
N ALA A 167 4.18 16.22 3.12
CA ALA A 167 5.05 17.36 3.44
C ALA A 167 5.67 17.99 2.19
N ARG A 168 6.03 17.16 1.21
CA ARG A 168 6.59 17.57 -0.08
C ARG A 168 5.54 17.81 -1.18
N ARG A 169 4.24 17.67 -0.86
CA ARG A 169 3.11 17.85 -1.78
C ARG A 169 3.23 17.03 -3.07
N LEU A 170 3.73 15.80 -2.94
CA LEU A 170 3.94 14.88 -4.06
C LEU A 170 2.66 14.17 -4.48
N ILE A 171 1.67 14.08 -3.58
CA ILE A 171 0.38 13.46 -3.87
C ILE A 171 -0.52 14.48 -4.58
N PRO A 172 -0.96 14.21 -5.83
CA PRO A 172 -1.82 15.13 -6.56
C PRO A 172 -3.16 15.37 -5.84
N PRO A 173 -3.74 16.58 -5.94
CA PRO A 173 -5.00 16.90 -5.25
C PRO A 173 -6.19 16.06 -5.74
N GLY A 174 -6.13 15.53 -6.96
CA GLY A 174 -7.16 14.63 -7.52
C GLY A 174 -7.03 13.16 -7.08
N GLN A 175 -5.99 12.79 -6.34
CA GLN A 175 -5.81 11.41 -5.88
C GLN A 175 -6.63 11.16 -4.60
N ASN A 176 -7.63 10.29 -4.73
CA ASN A 176 -8.50 9.89 -3.61
C ASN A 176 -8.25 8.46 -3.13
N GLY A 177 -7.74 7.58 -4.01
CA GLY A 177 -7.42 6.21 -3.65
C GLY A 177 -6.27 6.15 -2.65
N PHE A 178 -6.39 5.27 -1.66
CA PHE A 178 -5.35 5.02 -0.63
C PHE A 178 -4.89 6.26 0.14
N ARG A 179 -5.71 7.31 0.20
CA ARG A 179 -5.40 8.56 0.91
C ARG A 179 -6.31 8.74 2.13
N PRO A 180 -5.77 8.80 3.36
CA PRO A 180 -6.56 9.05 4.57
C PRO A 180 -7.43 10.31 4.44
N GLY A 181 -8.70 10.20 4.86
CA GLY A 181 -9.66 11.31 4.78
C GLY A 181 -10.38 11.44 3.43
N TYR A 182 -9.93 10.75 2.39
CA TYR A 182 -10.60 10.72 1.09
C TYR A 182 -11.47 9.48 0.94
N ARG A 183 -12.55 9.60 0.16
CA ARG A 183 -13.52 8.52 -0.07
C ARG A 183 -13.71 8.27 -1.56
N THR A 184 -14.08 7.04 -1.90
CA THR A 184 -14.42 6.63 -3.27
C THR A 184 -15.53 7.50 -3.87
N ASN A 185 -16.49 7.96 -3.06
CA ASN A 185 -17.62 8.79 -3.50
C ASN A 185 -17.23 10.21 -3.96
N ASN A 186 -16.04 10.70 -3.59
CA ASN A 186 -15.59 12.04 -3.97
C ASN A 186 -15.44 12.18 -5.49
N ASN A 187 -14.87 11.16 -6.16
CA ASN A 187 -14.64 11.20 -7.61
C ASN A 187 -15.95 11.15 -8.44
N PRO A 188 -16.91 10.24 -8.17
CA PRO A 188 -18.23 10.27 -8.80
C PRO A 188 -18.97 11.58 -8.57
N PHE A 189 -18.84 12.20 -7.38
CA PHE A 189 -19.44 13.50 -7.11
C PHE A 189 -18.84 14.61 -7.99
N ILE A 190 -17.51 14.68 -8.11
CA ILE A 190 -16.82 15.64 -9.01
C ILE A 190 -17.30 15.45 -10.45
N LEU A 191 -17.34 14.20 -10.93
CA LEU A 191 -17.81 13.88 -12.28
C LEU A 191 -19.28 14.30 -12.49
N ARG A 192 -20.13 14.09 -11.48
CA ARG A 192 -21.52 14.52 -11.51
C ARG A 192 -21.63 16.05 -11.64
N CYS A 193 -20.88 16.80 -10.84
CA CYS A 193 -20.84 18.25 -10.91
C CYS A 193 -20.36 18.75 -12.28
N LEU A 194 -19.30 18.16 -12.82
CA LEU A 194 -18.78 18.49 -14.16
C LEU A 194 -19.84 18.26 -15.25
N LYS A 195 -20.58 17.15 -15.16
CA LYS A 195 -21.67 16.83 -16.09
C LYS A 195 -22.80 17.86 -16.03
N GLU A 196 -23.22 18.26 -14.83
CA GLU A 196 -24.27 19.26 -14.64
C GLU A 196 -23.83 20.64 -15.13
N TRP A 197 -22.59 21.04 -14.82
CA TRP A 197 -22.01 22.28 -15.29
C TRP A 197 -21.92 22.35 -16.81
N ALA A 198 -21.42 21.29 -17.46
CA ALA A 198 -21.33 21.22 -18.91
C ALA A 198 -22.72 21.33 -19.57
N ARG A 199 -23.71 20.62 -19.01
CA ARG A 199 -25.10 20.70 -19.48
C ARG A 199 -25.68 22.11 -19.35
N ALA A 200 -25.42 22.82 -18.24
CA ALA A 200 -25.93 24.17 -18.02
C ALA A 200 -25.35 25.20 -19.02
N HIS A 201 -24.13 24.98 -19.51
CA HIS A 201 -23.45 25.87 -20.44
C HIS A 201 -23.54 25.41 -21.91
N GLY A 202 -24.26 24.32 -22.19
CA GLY A 202 -24.36 23.76 -23.54
C GLY A 202 -23.05 23.16 -24.07
N TYR A 203 -22.14 22.76 -23.19
CA TYR A 203 -20.88 22.11 -23.57
C TYR A 203 -21.01 20.59 -23.58
N THR A 204 -20.26 19.95 -24.49
CA THR A 204 -20.08 18.49 -24.50
C THR A 204 -18.94 18.11 -23.57
N LEU A 205 -19.23 17.27 -22.57
CA LEU A 205 -18.22 16.70 -21.67
C LEU A 205 -17.73 15.35 -22.23
N TYR A 206 -16.43 15.27 -22.55
CA TYR A 206 -15.75 14.03 -22.91
C TYR A 206 -15.04 13.45 -21.68
N VAL A 207 -15.15 12.14 -21.46
CA VAL A 207 -14.57 11.45 -20.30
C VAL A 207 -13.82 10.22 -20.79
N ALA A 208 -12.57 10.07 -20.36
CA ALA A 208 -11.78 8.86 -20.58
C ALA A 208 -11.71 8.05 -19.27
N CYS A 209 -12.14 6.79 -19.32
CA CYS A 209 -11.96 5.84 -18.23
C CYS A 209 -10.73 4.99 -18.54
N VAL A 210 -9.64 5.22 -17.83
CA VAL A 210 -8.36 4.51 -18.02
C VAL A 210 -8.12 3.63 -16.79
N ASP A 211 -7.75 2.38 -17.03
CA ASP A 211 -7.41 1.41 -15.98
C ASP A 211 -6.15 0.63 -16.34
N PHE A 212 -5.40 0.18 -15.33
CA PHE A 212 -4.16 -0.56 -15.50
C PHE A 212 -4.40 -2.07 -15.34
N THR A 213 -3.95 -2.85 -16.32
CA THR A 213 -3.92 -4.31 -16.21
C THR A 213 -2.80 -4.75 -15.25
N ASN A 214 -3.14 -5.44 -14.16
CA ASN A 214 -2.18 -5.99 -13.19
C ASN A 214 -1.17 -4.96 -12.63
N ALA A 215 -1.66 -3.78 -12.19
CA ALA A 215 -0.81 -2.65 -11.80
C ALA A 215 0.37 -2.97 -10.86
N PHE A 216 0.15 -3.77 -9.80
CA PHE A 216 1.22 -4.09 -8.85
C PHE A 216 2.29 -5.02 -9.46
N PRO A 217 1.95 -6.20 -10.02
CA PRO A 217 2.94 -7.05 -10.69
C PRO A 217 3.61 -6.42 -11.90
N SER A 218 2.92 -5.51 -12.61
CA SER A 218 3.45 -4.85 -13.81
C SER A 218 4.33 -3.63 -13.51
N THR A 219 4.56 -3.30 -12.23
CA THR A 219 5.39 -2.13 -11.87
C THR A 219 6.87 -2.44 -12.10
N ASP A 220 7.53 -1.65 -12.95
CA ASP A 220 8.97 -1.75 -13.17
C ASP A 220 9.74 -1.21 -11.96
N GLN A 221 10.32 -2.12 -11.18
CA GLN A 221 11.04 -1.80 -9.93
C GLN A 221 12.20 -0.83 -10.16
N PRO A 222 13.11 -1.03 -11.15
CA PRO A 222 14.21 -0.09 -11.38
C PRO A 222 13.74 1.35 -11.66
N THR A 223 12.70 1.51 -12.48
CA THR A 223 12.10 2.82 -12.75
C THR A 223 11.48 3.43 -11.50
N LEU A 224 10.78 2.63 -10.68
CA LEU A 224 10.18 3.10 -9.43
C LEU A 224 11.25 3.60 -8.44
N TRP A 225 12.27 2.78 -8.17
CA TRP A 225 13.35 3.12 -7.23
C TRP A 225 14.11 4.36 -7.67
N LEU A 226 14.49 4.43 -8.96
CA LEU A 226 15.17 5.60 -9.52
C LEU A 226 14.30 6.87 -9.43
N LYS A 227 12.98 6.75 -9.64
CA LYS A 227 12.05 7.87 -9.50
C LYS A 227 11.95 8.35 -8.05
N LEU A 228 11.80 7.44 -7.09
CA LEU A 228 11.73 7.78 -5.67
C LEU A 228 13.04 8.44 -5.20
N PHE A 229 14.19 7.90 -5.59
CA PHE A 229 15.49 8.48 -5.30
C PHE A 229 15.62 9.91 -5.83
N ARG A 230 15.27 10.13 -7.11
CA ARG A 230 15.28 11.47 -7.73
C ARG A 230 14.32 12.45 -7.10
N MET A 231 13.24 11.96 -6.48
CA MET A 231 12.28 12.79 -5.74
C MET A 231 12.80 13.17 -4.33
N GLY A 232 13.96 12.65 -3.92
CA GLY A 232 14.61 12.97 -2.65
C GLY A 232 14.39 11.94 -1.56
N MET A 233 14.00 10.70 -1.91
CA MET A 233 13.97 9.59 -0.98
C MET A 233 15.38 8.98 -0.86
N GLY A 234 15.85 8.76 0.36
CA GLY A 234 17.15 8.18 0.66
C GLY A 234 17.32 7.98 2.16
N GLY A 235 18.17 7.05 2.59
CA GLY A 235 18.35 6.59 3.97
C GLY A 235 17.96 5.13 4.17
N LYS A 236 18.14 4.61 5.39
CA LYS A 236 18.01 3.18 5.72
C LYS A 236 16.63 2.53 5.48
N ILE A 237 15.56 3.32 5.35
CA ILE A 237 14.24 2.80 4.95
C ILE A 237 14.13 2.63 3.41
N PHE A 238 14.92 3.39 2.66
CA PHE A 238 14.99 3.33 1.20
C PHE A 238 16.00 2.30 0.70
N ASP A 239 17.16 2.21 1.37
CA ASP A 239 18.21 1.22 1.11
C ASP A 239 17.71 -0.22 1.35
#